data_AF-A0A9P7FNJ9-F1
#
_entry.id   AF-A0A9P7FNJ9-F1
#
_cell.length_a   1.000
_cell.length_b   1.000
_cell.length_c   1.000
_cell.angle_alpha   90.00
_cell.angle_beta   90.00
_cell.angle_gamma   90.00
#
_symmetry.space_group_name_H-M   'P 1'
#
loop_
_entity.id
_entity.type
_entity.pdbx_description
1 polymer ?
#
loop_
_entity_poly.entity_id
_entity_poly.type
_entity_poly.pdbx_seq_one_letter_code
_entity_poly.pdbx_strand_id
1 'polypeptide(L)'
;MSELPPQTLEDAFESKPALRNAATIGFQAGIVGAFVSAVQNALGSHSRGAAGFLTRSGGTIGTFAAMGAAFAFTEAAIANQRETNDALNGIAGGCAAGFLAGLRTRSIPIALGSCAVIGAAMGTFDYAGEIAGRSKEEQEEKRKKFFKSVPQPVHASE
;
A
#
# COMPACT_ATOMS: atom_id res chain seq x y z
N MET A 1 25.32 39.75 1.46
CA MET A 1 24.90 38.53 0.72
C MET A 1 25.19 37.37 1.64
N SER A 2 24.21 37.04 2.48
CA SER A 2 24.31 35.97 3.47
C SER A 2 23.63 34.76 2.83
N GLU A 3 24.42 33.86 2.27
CA GLU A 3 23.91 32.60 1.75
C GLU A 3 23.44 31.76 2.95
N LEU A 4 22.13 31.72 3.14
CA LEU A 4 21.49 30.71 4.00
C LEU A 4 21.84 29.33 3.41
N PRO A 5 22.22 28.34 4.24
CA PRO A 5 22.31 26.96 3.76
C PRO A 5 20.95 26.53 3.21
N PRO A 6 20.89 25.77 2.10
CA PRO A 6 19.64 25.26 1.57
C PRO A 6 18.98 24.41 2.66
N GLN A 7 17.88 24.92 3.22
CA GLN A 7 17.00 24.14 4.08
C GLN A 7 16.56 22.93 3.24
N THR A 8 16.92 21.73 3.67
CA THR A 8 16.48 20.48 3.07
C THR A 8 14.95 20.43 3.12
N LEU A 9 14.29 20.81 2.03
CA LEU A 9 12.86 20.61 1.76
C LEU A 9 12.52 19.11 1.57
N GLU A 10 13.33 18.20 2.12
CA GLU A 10 13.23 16.75 1.94
C GLU A 10 12.16 16.09 2.84
N ASP A 11 11.51 16.84 3.74
CA ASP A 11 10.40 16.36 4.58
C ASP A 11 9.04 17.04 4.25
N ALA A 12 8.96 17.81 3.16
CA ALA A 12 7.70 18.42 2.74
C ALA A 12 6.80 17.37 2.08
N PHE A 13 5.65 17.07 2.71
CA PHE A 13 4.67 16.14 2.17
C PHE A 13 4.16 16.61 0.80
N GLU A 14 4.36 15.78 -0.23
CA GLU A 14 3.78 16.02 -1.55
C GLU A 14 2.38 15.41 -1.64
N SER A 15 1.39 16.24 -1.97
CA SER A 15 0.00 15.81 -2.14
C SER A 15 -0.13 14.78 -3.26
N LYS A 16 -0.70 13.62 -2.93
CA LYS A 16 -0.91 12.52 -3.86
C LYS A 16 -2.19 12.74 -4.69
N PRO A 17 -2.16 12.60 -6.03
CA PRO A 17 -3.37 12.71 -6.84
C PRO A 17 -4.23 11.45 -6.71
N ALA A 18 -5.16 11.44 -5.74
CA ALA A 18 -5.95 10.26 -5.36
C ALA A 18 -6.69 9.61 -6.53
N LEU A 19 -7.33 10.40 -7.40
CA LEU A 19 -8.09 9.86 -8.53
C LEU A 19 -7.18 9.23 -9.60
N ARG A 20 -6.03 9.85 -9.87
CA ARG A 20 -5.05 9.32 -10.84
C ARG A 20 -4.46 8.01 -10.31
N ASN A 21 -4.05 7.99 -9.05
CA ASN A 21 -3.49 6.79 -8.42
C ASN A 21 -4.53 5.66 -8.37
N ALA A 22 -5.78 5.98 -8.00
CA ALA A 22 -6.88 5.02 -8.02
C ALA A 22 -7.13 4.45 -9.42
N ALA A 23 -7.12 5.29 -10.45
CA ALA A 23 -7.29 4.83 -11.84
C ALA A 23 -6.12 3.95 -12.29
N THR A 24 -4.86 4.34 -12.01
CA THR A 24 -3.67 3.58 -12.40
C THR A 24 -3.59 2.24 -11.69
N ILE A 25 -3.72 2.22 -10.36
CA ILE A 25 -3.64 0.99 -9.56
C ILE A 25 -4.87 0.12 -9.79
N GLY A 26 -6.06 0.71 -9.92
CA GLY A 26 -7.28 -0.01 -10.28
C GLY A 26 -7.16 -0.67 -11.66
N PHE A 27 -6.58 0.02 -12.65
CA PHE A 27 -6.33 -0.58 -13.97
C PHE A 27 -5.34 -1.75 -13.89
N GLN A 28 -4.23 -1.59 -13.18
CA GLN A 28 -3.24 -2.66 -12.98
C GLN A 28 -3.87 -3.87 -12.27
N ALA A 29 -4.64 -3.65 -11.21
CA ALA A 29 -5.37 -4.71 -10.53
C ALA A 29 -6.41 -5.36 -11.46
N GLY A 30 -7.08 -4.59 -12.31
CA GLY A 30 -7.97 -5.10 -13.36
C GLY A 30 -7.27 -6.05 -14.33
N ILE A 31 -6.03 -5.76 -14.75
CA ILE A 31 -5.22 -6.67 -15.57
C ILE A 31 -4.96 -7.98 -14.84
N VAL A 32 -4.58 -7.93 -13.56
CA VAL A 32 -4.40 -9.14 -12.73
C VAL A 32 -5.71 -9.92 -12.64
N GLY A 33 -6.84 -9.23 -12.43
CA GLY A 33 -8.16 -9.84 -12.43
C GLY A 33 -8.54 -10.48 -13.77
N ALA A 34 -8.12 -9.89 -14.90
CA ALA A 34 -8.33 -10.44 -16.23
C ALA A 34 -7.53 -11.72 -16.45
N PHE A 35 -6.27 -11.73 -16.00
CA PHE A 35 -5.43 -12.92 -16.04
C PHE A 35 -6.01 -14.05 -15.18
N VAL A 36 -6.38 -13.74 -13.94
CA VAL A 36 -7.02 -14.69 -13.01
C VAL A 36 -8.33 -15.24 -13.58
N SER A 37 -9.13 -14.37 -14.20
CA SER A 37 -10.37 -14.75 -14.89
C SER A 37 -10.13 -15.67 -16.08
N ALA A 38 -9.09 -15.39 -16.89
CA ALA A 38 -8.71 -16.22 -18.03
C ALA A 38 -8.27 -17.62 -17.57
N VAL A 39 -7.46 -17.71 -16.51
CA VAL A 39 -7.04 -19.00 -15.92
C VAL A 39 -8.24 -19.78 -15.39
N GLN A 40 -9.13 -19.13 -14.64
CA GLN A 40 -10.35 -19.78 -14.11
C GLN A 40 -11.29 -20.23 -15.23
N ASN A 41 -11.37 -19.48 -16.33
CA ASN A 41 -12.17 -19.85 -17.48
C ASN A 41 -11.54 -21.03 -18.26
N ALA A 42 -10.21 -21.10 -18.34
CA ALA A 42 -9.49 -22.19 -19.00
C ALA A 42 -9.56 -23.52 -18.22
N LEU A 43 -9.60 -23.46 -16.88
CA LEU A 43 -9.66 -24.64 -16.00
C LEU A 43 -11.10 -25.07 -15.62
N GLY A 44 -12.12 -24.28 -15.98
CA GLY A 44 -13.52 -24.56 -15.64
C GLY A 44 -14.17 -25.57 -16.57
N SER A 45 -14.96 -26.50 -16.01
CA SER A 45 -15.66 -27.57 -16.76
C SER A 45 -16.91 -27.13 -17.54
N HIS A 46 -17.14 -25.82 -17.72
CA HIS A 46 -18.34 -25.28 -18.38
C HIS A 46 -18.00 -24.16 -19.36
N SER A 47 -17.84 -24.54 -20.63
CA SER A 47 -17.75 -23.62 -21.77
C SER A 47 -19.12 -22.96 -22.04
N ARG A 48 -19.43 -21.89 -21.31
CA ARG A 48 -20.52 -20.98 -21.69
C ARG A 48 -19.89 -19.83 -22.48
N GLY A 49 -20.38 -19.63 -23.72
CA GLY A 49 -19.79 -18.74 -24.72
C GLY A 49 -19.64 -17.27 -24.32
N ALA A 50 -19.22 -16.44 -25.27
CA ALA A 50 -18.77 -15.05 -25.11
C ALA A 50 -19.60 -14.12 -24.20
N ALA A 51 -20.91 -14.38 -24.02
CA ALA A 51 -21.77 -13.63 -23.09
C ALA A 51 -21.39 -13.82 -21.60
N GLY A 52 -20.74 -14.93 -21.23
CA GLY A 52 -20.23 -15.18 -19.89
C GLY A 52 -18.97 -14.36 -19.54
N PHE A 53 -18.21 -13.93 -20.55
CA PHE A 53 -17.04 -13.07 -20.35
C PHE A 53 -17.46 -11.67 -19.89
N LEU A 54 -18.51 -11.09 -20.48
CA LEU A 54 -18.94 -9.74 -20.12
C LEU A 54 -19.65 -9.69 -18.75
N THR A 55 -20.38 -10.74 -18.37
CA THR A 55 -21.20 -10.77 -17.14
C THR A 55 -20.49 -11.44 -15.95
N ARG A 56 -19.66 -12.47 -16.17
CA ARG A 56 -18.92 -13.19 -15.11
C ARG A 56 -17.42 -12.89 -15.12
N SER A 57 -16.76 -12.86 -16.29
CA SER A 57 -15.35 -12.41 -16.34
C SER A 57 -15.21 -10.92 -16.03
N GLY A 58 -16.16 -10.09 -16.46
CA GLY A 58 -16.28 -8.69 -16.04
C GLY A 58 -16.51 -8.52 -14.54
N GLY A 59 -17.18 -9.48 -13.89
CA GLY A 59 -17.35 -9.50 -12.45
C GLY A 59 -16.03 -9.66 -11.69
N THR A 60 -15.16 -10.58 -12.13
CA THR A 60 -13.84 -10.79 -11.50
C THR A 60 -12.91 -9.62 -11.80
N ILE A 61 -12.80 -9.21 -13.07
CA ILE A 61 -11.98 -8.06 -13.50
C ILE A 61 -12.38 -6.80 -12.74
N GLY A 62 -13.68 -6.50 -12.70
CA GLY A 62 -14.23 -5.35 -11.99
C GLY A 62 -14.01 -5.41 -10.48
N THR A 63 -14.06 -6.61 -9.88
CA THR A 63 -13.78 -6.77 -8.43
C THR A 63 -12.33 -6.43 -8.13
N PHE A 64 -11.37 -7.00 -8.87
CA PHE A 64 -9.96 -6.70 -8.68
C PHE A 64 -9.65 -5.22 -8.96
N ALA A 65 -10.22 -4.67 -10.03
CA ALA A 65 -10.05 -3.25 -10.35
C ALA A 65 -10.61 -2.35 -9.25
N ALA A 66 -11.81 -2.65 -8.74
CA ALA A 66 -12.42 -1.90 -7.64
C ALA A 66 -11.60 -2.00 -6.35
N MET A 67 -11.07 -3.18 -6.02
CA MET A 67 -10.20 -3.37 -4.86
C MET A 67 -8.92 -2.53 -4.98
N GLY A 68 -8.24 -2.57 -6.13
CA GLY A 68 -7.03 -1.76 -6.36
C GLY A 68 -7.30 -0.26 -6.37
N ALA A 69 -8.40 0.17 -6.98
CA ALA A 69 -8.81 1.57 -6.97
C ALA A 69 -9.14 2.06 -5.56
N ALA A 70 -9.87 1.27 -4.77
CA ALA A 70 -10.21 1.62 -3.40
C ALA A 70 -8.98 1.67 -2.49
N PHE A 71 -8.05 0.73 -2.64
CA PHE A 71 -6.76 0.77 -1.94
C PHE A 71 -6.05 2.12 -2.15
N ALA A 72 -5.78 2.44 -3.41
CA ALA A 72 -4.98 3.61 -3.78
C ALA A 72 -5.71 4.93 -3.51
N PHE A 73 -7.04 4.96 -3.68
CA PHE A 73 -7.85 6.13 -3.33
C PHE A 73 -7.81 6.39 -1.82
N THR A 74 -8.06 5.36 -1.01
CA THR A 74 -8.09 5.50 0.45
C THR A 74 -6.71 5.83 1.01
N GLU A 75 -5.65 5.19 0.51
CA GLU A 75 -4.27 5.51 0.90
C GLU A 75 -3.94 6.98 0.58
N ALA A 76 -4.21 7.44 -0.65
CA ALA A 76 -3.94 8.82 -1.05
C ALA A 76 -4.81 9.83 -0.28
N ALA A 77 -6.08 9.52 -0.03
CA ALA A 77 -6.97 10.39 0.72
C ALA A 77 -6.51 10.58 2.17
N ILE A 78 -6.07 9.51 2.83
CA ILE A 78 -5.61 9.57 4.22
C ILE A 78 -4.23 10.21 4.30
N ALA A 79 -3.32 9.89 3.36
CA ALA A 79 -2.02 10.54 3.26
C ALA A 79 -2.19 12.06 3.10
N ASN A 80 -3.09 12.50 2.20
CA ASN A 80 -3.35 13.91 1.97
C ASN A 80 -4.00 14.61 3.17
N GLN A 81 -4.87 13.92 3.92
CA GLN A 81 -5.50 14.49 5.11
C GLN A 81 -4.52 14.64 6.28
N ARG A 82 -3.61 13.68 6.44
CA ARG A 82 -2.66 13.65 7.55
C ARG A 82 -1.31 14.26 7.20
N GLU A 83 -1.12 14.67 5.94
CA GLU A 83 0.12 15.21 5.38
C GLU A 83 1.35 14.37 5.76
N THR A 84 1.19 13.04 5.73
CA THR A 84 2.22 12.09 6.17
C THR A 84 2.21 10.84 5.32
N ASN A 85 3.39 10.26 5.09
CA ASN A 85 3.60 9.01 4.36
C ASN A 85 4.06 7.93 5.33
N ASP A 86 3.12 7.28 6.02
CA ASP A 86 3.39 6.21 6.97
C ASP A 86 2.61 4.93 6.61
N ALA A 87 2.97 3.83 7.28
CA ALA A 87 2.31 2.52 7.09
C ALA A 87 0.81 2.54 7.45
N LEU A 88 0.33 3.51 8.23
CA LEU A 88 -1.09 3.63 8.56
C LEU A 88 -1.95 3.93 7.33
N ASN A 89 -1.40 4.67 6.36
CA ASN A 89 -2.08 4.92 5.08
C ASN A 89 -2.31 3.61 4.32
N GLY A 90 -1.29 2.74 4.28
CA GLY A 90 -1.36 1.41 3.67
C GLY A 90 -2.30 0.45 4.40
N ILE A 91 -2.35 0.49 5.73
CA ILE A 91 -3.32 -0.28 6.53
C ILE A 91 -4.74 0.11 6.15
N ALA A 92 -5.01 1.41 6.06
CA ALA A 92 -6.36 1.88 5.75
C ALA A 92 -6.76 1.59 4.31
N GLY A 93 -5.83 1.76 3.35
CA GLY A 93 -6.03 1.32 1.97
C GLY A 93 -6.28 -0.19 1.87
N GLY A 94 -5.47 -0.99 2.57
CA GLY A 94 -5.58 -2.45 2.64
C GLY A 94 -6.90 -2.91 3.25
N CYS A 95 -7.35 -2.27 4.32
CA CYS A 95 -8.65 -2.54 4.91
C CYS A 95 -9.79 -2.20 3.94
N ALA A 96 -9.74 -1.05 3.25
CA ALA A 96 -10.79 -0.66 2.29
C ALA A 96 -10.89 -1.67 1.13
N ALA A 97 -9.75 -2.07 0.57
CA ALA A 97 -9.70 -3.10 -0.48
C ALA A 97 -10.17 -4.46 0.03
N GLY A 98 -9.74 -4.87 1.23
CA GLY A 98 -10.16 -6.12 1.84
C GLY A 98 -11.64 -6.16 2.16
N PHE A 99 -12.21 -5.05 2.65
CA PHE A 99 -13.63 -4.92 2.90
C PHE A 99 -14.45 -5.13 1.61
N LEU A 100 -14.05 -4.46 0.52
CA LEU A 100 -14.65 -4.66 -0.81
C LEU A 100 -14.56 -6.11 -1.31
N ALA A 101 -13.43 -6.78 -1.05
CA ALA A 101 -13.27 -8.20 -1.36
C ALA A 101 -14.30 -9.05 -0.60
N GLY A 102 -14.54 -8.77 0.68
CA GLY A 102 -15.50 -9.51 1.49
C GLY A 102 -16.96 -9.19 1.16
N LEU A 103 -17.28 -7.96 0.73
CA LEU A 103 -18.62 -7.59 0.25
C LEU A 103 -19.06 -8.45 -0.94
N ARG A 104 -18.12 -8.93 -1.77
CA ARG A 104 -18.40 -9.87 -2.88
C ARG A 104 -19.12 -11.13 -2.40
N THR A 105 -18.83 -11.59 -1.18
CA THR A 105 -19.42 -12.77 -0.55
C THR A 105 -20.75 -12.50 0.16
N ARG A 106 -21.22 -11.25 0.18
CA ARG A 106 -22.44 -10.79 0.87
C ARG A 106 -22.44 -11.13 2.37
N SER A 107 -21.27 -11.15 2.99
CA SER A 107 -21.09 -11.49 4.40
C SER A 107 -20.32 -10.39 5.12
N ILE A 108 -21.00 -9.73 6.06
CA ILE A 108 -20.40 -8.70 6.94
C ILE A 108 -19.22 -9.25 7.75
N PRO A 109 -19.29 -10.43 8.40
CA PRO A 109 -18.14 -10.93 9.14
C PRO A 109 -16.94 -11.25 8.24
N ILE A 110 -17.18 -11.72 7.00
CA ILE A 110 -16.08 -11.89 6.04
C ILE A 110 -15.48 -10.55 5.65
N ALA A 111 -16.30 -9.51 5.41
CA ALA A 111 -15.81 -8.18 5.06
C ALA A 111 -14.97 -7.54 6.17
N LEU A 112 -15.35 -7.70 7.43
CA LEU A 112 -14.56 -7.22 8.57
C LEU A 112 -13.28 -8.04 8.75
N GLY A 113 -13.38 -9.37 8.65
CA GLY A 113 -12.23 -10.26 8.74
C GLY A 113 -11.20 -10.00 7.62
N SER A 114 -11.66 -9.81 6.39
CA SER A 114 -10.80 -9.51 5.24
C SER A 114 -10.18 -8.11 5.33
N CYS A 115 -10.91 -7.11 5.83
CA CYS A 115 -10.32 -5.80 6.15
C CYS A 115 -9.18 -5.95 7.16
N ALA A 116 -9.39 -6.68 8.27
CA ALA A 116 -8.38 -6.85 9.29
C ALA A 116 -7.13 -7.58 8.77
N VAL A 117 -7.32 -8.69 8.04
CA VAL A 117 -6.21 -9.50 7.51
C VAL A 117 -5.43 -8.74 6.44
N ILE A 118 -6.12 -8.15 5.45
CA ILE A 118 -5.46 -7.46 4.34
C ILE A 118 -4.87 -6.13 4.80
N GLY A 119 -5.56 -5.40 5.68
CA GLY A 119 -5.03 -4.18 6.31
C GLY A 119 -3.78 -4.46 7.13
N ALA A 120 -3.78 -5.51 7.96
CA ALA A 120 -2.59 -5.91 8.71
C ALA A 120 -1.44 -6.33 7.77
N ALA A 121 -1.74 -7.11 6.73
CA ALA A 121 -0.73 -7.51 5.76
C ALA A 121 -0.09 -6.28 5.08
N MET A 122 -0.89 -5.37 4.52
CA MET A 122 -0.37 -4.16 3.88
C MET A 122 0.41 -3.28 4.86
N GLY A 123 -0.09 -3.12 6.08
CA GLY A 123 0.65 -2.41 7.13
C GLY A 123 2.01 -3.00 7.43
N THR A 124 2.11 -4.33 7.51
CA THR A 124 3.41 -4.99 7.71
C THR A 124 4.33 -4.82 6.51
N PHE A 125 3.82 -4.85 5.28
CA PHE A 125 4.61 -4.63 4.08
C PHE A 125 5.14 -3.20 4.01
N ASP A 126 4.30 -2.19 4.24
CA ASP A 126 4.72 -0.79 4.18
C ASP A 126 5.68 -0.45 5.33
N TYR A 127 5.42 -0.95 6.53
CA TYR A 127 6.32 -0.77 7.66
C TYR A 127 7.69 -1.42 7.42
N ALA A 128 7.71 -2.64 6.86
CA ALA A 128 8.96 -3.30 6.49
C ALA A 128 9.70 -2.55 5.38
N GLY A 129 8.96 -2.03 4.38
CA GLY A 129 9.50 -1.20 3.31
C GLY A 129 10.15 0.08 3.83
N GLU A 130 9.51 0.76 4.78
CA GLU A 130 10.06 1.96 5.43
C GLU A 130 11.36 1.65 6.17
N ILE A 131 11.44 0.53 6.89
CA ILE A 131 12.68 0.13 7.59
C ILE A 131 13.80 -0.20 6.59
N ALA A 132 13.46 -0.94 5.53
CA ALA A 132 14.41 -1.34 4.50
C ALA A 132 14.92 -0.15 3.67
N GLY A 133 14.09 0.89 3.49
CA GLY A 133 14.44 2.10 2.74
C GLY A 133 15.28 3.13 3.49
N ARG A 134 15.45 3.00 4.82
CA ARG A 134 16.27 3.94 5.61
C ARG A 134 17.74 3.88 5.23
N SER A 135 18.39 5.03 5.18
CA SER A 135 19.83 5.13 4.91
C SER A 135 20.63 4.45 6.03
N LYS A 136 21.83 3.95 5.69
CA LYS A 136 22.71 3.33 6.70
C LYS A 136 23.06 4.31 7.81
N GLU A 137 23.22 5.58 7.50
CA GLU A 137 23.52 6.65 8.45
C GLU A 137 22.36 6.90 9.42
N GLU A 138 21.11 6.95 8.93
CA GLU A 138 19.94 7.04 9.79
C GLU A 138 19.79 5.82 10.71
N GLN A 139 20.08 4.62 10.19
CA GLN A 139 20.05 3.40 11.00
C GLN A 139 21.14 3.43 12.08
N GLU A 140 22.33 3.93 11.75
CA GLU A 140 23.41 4.13 12.70
C GLU A 140 23.05 5.14 13.79
N GLU A 141 22.42 6.26 13.43
CA GLU A 141 21.94 7.24 14.40
C GLU A 141 20.86 6.69 15.33
N LYS A 142 19.86 6.00 14.78
CA LYS A 142 18.80 5.38 15.59
C LYS A 142 19.38 4.28 16.49
N ARG A 143 20.38 3.53 16.01
CA ARG A 143 21.16 2.59 16.83
C ARG A 143 21.90 3.32 17.95
N LYS A 144 22.61 4.42 17.66
CA LYS A 144 23.35 5.23 18.66
C LYS A 144 22.42 5.94 19.67
N LYS A 145 21.18 6.25 19.28
CA LYS A 145 20.15 6.82 20.17
C LYS A 145 19.51 5.75 21.05
N PHE A 146 19.31 4.53 20.52
CA PHE A 146 18.72 3.40 21.25
C PHE A 146 19.71 2.71 22.19
N PHE A 147 20.97 2.57 21.77
CA PHE A 147 22.05 2.06 22.60
C PHE A 147 22.81 3.22 23.24
N LYS A 148 22.87 3.27 24.57
CA LYS A 148 23.67 4.25 25.32
C LYS A 148 25.12 4.19 24.82
N SER A 149 25.65 5.29 24.30
CA SER A 149 27.04 5.35 23.84
C SER A 149 27.98 5.06 25.01
N VAL A 150 28.85 4.06 24.84
CA VAL A 150 30.00 3.89 25.73
C VAL A 150 30.90 5.10 25.49
N PRO A 151 31.32 5.86 26.53
CA PRO A 151 32.20 7.01 26.35
C PRO A 151 33.44 6.54 25.59
N GLN A 152 33.75 7.20 24.47
CA GLN A 152 35.02 6.93 23.79
C GLN A 152 36.15 7.29 24.74
N PRO A 153 37.13 6.40 25.00
CA PRO A 153 38.32 6.79 25.72
C PRO A 153 38.98 7.89 24.91
N VAL A 154 39.09 9.07 25.52
CA VAL A 154 39.89 10.18 25.02
C VAL A 154 41.30 9.63 24.90
N HIS A 155 41.72 9.27 23.68
CA HIS A 155 43.10 8.89 23.45
C HIS A 155 43.95 10.12 23.73
N ALA A 156 44.81 9.93 24.72
CA ALA A 156 45.75 10.89 25.24
C ALA A 156 46.61 11.45 24.12
N SER A 157 46.67 12.78 24.06
CA SER A 157 47.78 13.51 23.50
C SER A 157 49.01 13.26 24.37
N GLU A 158 49.95 12.45 23.89
CA GLU A 158 51.36 12.49 24.27
C GLU A 158 52.23 12.04 23.09
#